data_AF-V9IET3-F1
#
_entry.id   AF-V9IET3-F1
#
_cell.length_a   1.000
_cell.length_b   1.000
_cell.length_c   1.000
_cell.angle_alpha   90.00
_cell.angle_beta   90.00
_cell.angle_gamma   90.00
#
_symmetry.space_group_name_H-M   'P 1'
#
loop_
_entity.id
_entity.type
_entity.pdbx_description
1 polymer ?
#
loop_
_entity_poly.entity_id
_entity_poly.type
_entity_poly.pdbx_seq_one_letter_code
_entity_poly.pdbx_strand_id
1 'polypeptide(L)'
;MCAGNRRSEMTKEKQLKGLNWGIGAVGNATWTGTRLCDILKDLKIKEDDYNHIQFEGYDLDPSGTPYGASIPISKAMDSRADIILAYEMNEQPIPRDHGFPIRVIVPGVVGARNVKWLAKIIVSKKESQSQWQQNDYKVFSPNTDWDNVDFLRHLLYKKCL
;
A
#
# COMPACT_ATOMS: atom_id res chain seq x y z
N MET A 1 -0.29 8.28 -5.43
CA MET A 1 -1.03 9.33 -4.69
C MET A 1 -1.30 8.88 -3.26
N CYS A 2 -1.17 9.75 -2.26
CA CYS A 2 -1.53 9.43 -0.86
C CYS A 2 -3.05 9.44 -0.67
N ALA A 3 -3.57 8.54 0.18
CA ALA A 3 -5.00 8.49 0.49
C ALA A 3 -5.54 9.81 1.08
N GLY A 4 -4.69 10.51 1.82
CA GLY A 4 -5.03 11.76 2.49
C GLY A 4 -4.83 13.00 1.65
N ASN A 5 -4.57 12.89 0.34
CA ASN A 5 -4.40 14.06 -0.52
C ASN A 5 -5.65 14.94 -0.45
N ARG A 6 -5.48 16.27 -0.37
CA ARG A 6 -6.55 17.26 -0.21
C ARG A 6 -7.36 17.17 1.10
N ARG A 7 -6.84 16.51 2.15
CA ARG A 7 -7.52 16.44 3.45
C ARG A 7 -7.85 17.82 4.02
N SER A 8 -7.03 18.85 3.76
CA SER A 8 -7.28 20.21 4.25
C SER A 8 -8.61 20.80 3.78
N GLU A 9 -9.16 20.32 2.66
CA GLU A 9 -10.48 20.73 2.17
C GLU A 9 -11.59 20.06 2.96
N MET A 10 -11.44 18.79 3.32
CA MET A 10 -12.41 18.08 4.16
C MET A 10 -12.42 18.64 5.59
N THR A 11 -11.27 19.07 6.11
CA THR A 11 -11.15 19.68 7.44
C THR A 11 -11.96 20.98 7.58
N LYS A 12 -12.31 21.65 6.47
CA LYS A 12 -13.19 22.84 6.50
C LYS A 12 -14.62 22.49 6.90
N GLU A 13 -15.08 21.28 6.60
CA GLU A 13 -16.44 20.81 6.89
C GLU A 13 -16.53 20.15 8.27
N LYS A 14 -15.57 19.28 8.60
CA LYS A 14 -15.50 18.59 9.90
C LYS A 14 -14.03 18.39 10.28
N GLN A 15 -13.69 18.63 11.54
CA GLN A 15 -12.33 18.37 12.01
C GLN A 15 -11.99 16.88 11.89
N LEU A 16 -10.91 16.56 11.17
CA LEU A 16 -10.44 15.19 10.94
C LEU A 16 -9.11 14.92 11.65
N LYS A 17 -8.83 13.65 11.94
CA LYS A 17 -7.50 13.20 12.36
C LYS A 17 -6.63 12.88 11.14
N GLY A 18 -5.35 13.23 11.22
CA GLY A 18 -4.34 12.95 10.19
C GLY A 18 -3.60 14.18 9.69
N LEU A 19 -2.59 13.97 8.86
CA LEU A 19 -1.77 15.06 8.30
C LEU A 19 -2.61 16.01 7.44
N ASN A 20 -2.42 17.32 7.64
CA ASN A 20 -3.18 18.36 6.96
C ASN A 20 -2.65 18.64 5.54
N TRP A 21 -2.78 17.66 4.65
CA TRP A 21 -2.32 17.76 3.27
C TRP A 21 -3.18 18.71 2.44
N GLY A 22 -2.53 19.62 1.71
CA GLY A 22 -3.12 20.32 0.56
C GLY A 22 -3.18 19.43 -0.68
N ILE A 23 -3.02 20.01 -1.88
CA ILE A 23 -3.15 19.31 -3.16
C ILE A 23 -1.92 18.47 -3.57
N GLY A 24 -0.80 18.61 -2.84
CA GLY A 24 0.52 18.13 -3.24
C GLY A 24 0.94 16.76 -2.72
N ALA A 25 0.05 15.99 -2.07
CA ALA A 25 0.40 14.63 -1.60
C ALA A 25 0.33 13.59 -2.76
N VAL A 26 0.93 13.96 -3.88
CA VAL A 26 0.98 13.23 -5.14
C VAL A 26 2.29 13.55 -5.85
N GLY A 27 2.85 12.57 -6.55
CA GLY A 27 4.05 12.73 -7.35
C GLY A 27 4.10 11.65 -8.43
N ASN A 28 4.90 11.89 -9.47
CA ASN A 28 5.15 10.97 -10.56
C ASN A 28 6.65 10.80 -10.77
N ALA A 29 7.07 9.60 -11.16
CA ALA A 29 8.46 9.27 -11.48
C ALA A 29 8.49 8.05 -12.40
N THR A 30 9.57 7.91 -13.15
CA THR A 30 9.90 6.66 -13.86
C THR A 30 10.56 5.73 -12.85
N TRP A 31 10.16 4.46 -12.83
CA TRP A 31 10.69 3.47 -11.89
C TRP A 31 11.27 2.29 -12.66
N THR A 32 12.48 1.87 -12.28
CA THR A 32 13.11 0.64 -12.80
C THR A 32 13.17 -0.40 -11.70
N GLY A 33 12.82 -1.64 -12.04
CA GLY A 33 12.73 -2.71 -11.07
C GLY A 33 12.43 -4.08 -11.68
N THR A 34 12.52 -5.11 -10.85
CA THR A 34 12.13 -6.47 -11.22
C THR A 34 10.62 -6.63 -11.08
N ARG A 35 9.96 -7.22 -12.09
CA ARG A 35 8.53 -7.51 -12.03
C ARG A 35 8.23 -8.53 -10.93
N LEU A 36 7.26 -8.22 -10.07
CA LEU A 36 6.85 -9.11 -8.98
C LEU A 36 6.27 -10.42 -9.54
N CYS A 37 5.50 -10.36 -10.63
CA CYS A 37 4.91 -11.54 -11.24
C CYS A 37 5.97 -12.55 -11.71
N ASP A 38 7.13 -12.09 -12.16
CA ASP A 38 8.19 -12.97 -12.65
C ASP A 38 8.87 -13.71 -11.50
N ILE A 39 9.08 -13.02 -10.36
CA ILE A 39 9.59 -13.63 -9.13
C ILE A 39 8.62 -14.69 -8.60
N LEU A 40 7.31 -14.37 -8.57
CA LEU A 40 6.30 -15.31 -8.09
C LEU A 40 6.21 -16.57 -8.98
N LYS A 41 6.32 -16.39 -10.30
CA LYS A 41 6.35 -17.49 -11.28
C LYS A 41 7.61 -18.35 -11.14
N ASP A 42 8.77 -17.74 -10.94
CA ASP A 42 10.04 -18.44 -10.72
C ASP A 42 9.99 -19.31 -9.46
N LEU A 43 9.37 -18.79 -8.40
CA LEU A 43 9.08 -19.52 -7.16
C LEU A 43 7.93 -20.54 -7.28
N LYS A 44 7.31 -20.67 -8.46
CA LYS A 44 6.20 -21.59 -8.77
C LYS A 44 4.98 -21.39 -7.86
N ILE A 45 4.74 -20.16 -7.42
CA ILE A 45 3.56 -19.80 -6.63
C ILE A 45 2.32 -19.91 -7.53
N LYS A 46 1.30 -20.62 -7.04
CA LYS A 46 0.00 -20.76 -7.71
C LYS A 46 -0.99 -19.78 -7.12
N GLU A 47 -1.74 -19.12 -7.99
CA GLU A 47 -2.76 -18.15 -7.58
C GLU A 47 -3.83 -18.78 -6.69
N ASP A 48 -4.28 -20.00 -7.01
CA ASP A 48 -5.35 -20.71 -6.29
C ASP A 48 -5.01 -21.09 -4.84
N ASP A 49 -3.72 -21.16 -4.49
CA ASP A 49 -3.28 -21.61 -3.16
C ASP A 49 -3.31 -20.48 -2.11
N TYR A 50 -3.39 -19.22 -2.56
CA TYR A 50 -3.21 -18.03 -1.73
C TYR A 50 -4.18 -16.92 -2.17
N ASN A 51 -4.29 -15.86 -1.37
CA ASN A 51 -5.19 -14.73 -1.68
C ASN A 51 -4.46 -13.40 -1.78
N HIS A 52 -3.31 -13.26 -1.10
CA HIS A 52 -2.61 -12.00 -0.96
C HIS A 52 -1.09 -12.16 -0.97
N ILE A 53 -0.43 -11.12 -1.47
CA ILE A 53 1.00 -10.87 -1.23
C ILE A 53 1.09 -9.77 -0.19
N GLN A 54 1.77 -10.06 0.92
CA GLN A 54 2.06 -9.10 1.98
C GLN A 54 3.50 -8.61 1.86
N PHE A 55 3.70 -7.35 2.23
CA PHE A 55 4.99 -6.67 2.20
C PHE A 55 5.26 -6.10 3.59
N GLU A 56 6.50 -6.27 4.07
CA GLU A 56 6.99 -5.65 5.31
C GLU A 56 8.20 -4.77 4.99
N GLY A 57 8.20 -3.55 5.52
CA GLY A 57 9.32 -2.62 5.46
C GLY A 57 10.31 -2.85 6.60
N TYR A 58 11.51 -2.28 6.46
CA TYR A 58 12.53 -2.23 7.52
C TYR A 58 12.25 -1.17 8.59
N ASP A 59 11.33 -0.24 8.33
CA ASP A 59 10.93 0.78 9.28
C ASP A 59 10.02 0.19 10.37
N LEU A 60 10.40 0.43 11.62
CA LEU A 60 9.72 -0.07 12.80
C LEU A 60 9.08 1.09 13.57
N ASP A 61 7.90 0.84 14.12
CA ASP A 61 7.31 1.71 15.12
C ASP A 61 8.02 1.56 16.49
N PRO A 62 7.69 2.38 17.51
CA PRO A 62 8.30 2.26 18.84
C PRO A 62 8.09 0.92 19.55
N SER A 63 7.12 0.11 19.12
CA SER A 63 6.88 -1.25 19.63
C SER A 63 7.71 -2.32 18.90
N GLY A 64 8.47 -1.94 17.87
CA GLY A 64 9.22 -2.85 17.02
C GLY A 64 8.38 -3.49 15.92
N THR A 65 7.18 -3.00 15.65
CA THR A 65 6.30 -3.54 14.60
C THR A 65 6.62 -2.89 13.25
N PRO A 66 6.88 -3.66 12.18
CA PRO A 66 7.23 -3.11 10.88
C PRO A 66 6.05 -2.50 10.14
N TYR A 67 6.31 -1.50 9.28
CA TYR A 67 5.33 -1.07 8.29
C TYR A 67 4.92 -2.22 7.39
N GLY A 68 3.62 -2.42 7.23
CA GLY A 68 3.08 -3.54 6.46
C GLY A 68 1.86 -3.19 5.64
N ALA A 69 1.77 -3.79 4.46
CA ALA A 69 0.61 -3.70 3.57
C ALA A 69 0.48 -4.98 2.74
N SER A 70 -0.66 -5.15 2.08
CA SER A 70 -0.85 -6.26 1.14
C SER A 70 -1.65 -5.87 -0.10
N ILE A 71 -1.48 -6.67 -1.15
CA ILE A 71 -2.28 -6.62 -2.38
C ILE A 71 -2.86 -8.01 -2.69
N PRO A 72 -3.97 -8.11 -3.44
CA PRO A 72 -4.49 -9.39 -3.91
C PRO A 72 -3.47 -10.11 -4.78
N ILE A 73 -3.38 -11.44 -4.66
CA ILE A 73 -2.45 -12.26 -5.46
C ILE A 73 -2.78 -12.20 -6.95
N SER A 74 -4.05 -12.14 -7.32
CA SER A 74 -4.50 -11.99 -8.70
C SER A 74 -3.90 -10.77 -9.37
N LYS A 75 -3.84 -9.64 -8.66
CA LYS A 75 -3.17 -8.43 -9.14
C LYS A 75 -1.66 -8.60 -9.21
N ALA A 76 -1.04 -9.27 -8.24
CA ALA A 76 0.40 -9.51 -8.21
C ALA A 76 0.89 -10.45 -9.33
N MET A 77 0.03 -11.37 -9.78
CA MET A 77 0.30 -12.33 -10.86
C MET A 77 -0.01 -11.78 -12.26
N ASP A 78 -0.89 -10.77 -12.38
CA ASP A 78 -1.22 -10.12 -13.66
C ASP A 78 -0.01 -9.34 -14.21
N SER A 79 0.54 -9.82 -15.33
CA SER A 79 1.69 -9.20 -16.00
C SER A 79 1.39 -7.80 -16.57
N ARG A 80 0.12 -7.40 -16.66
CA ARG A 80 -0.33 -6.08 -17.10
C ARG A 80 -0.49 -5.09 -15.94
N ALA A 81 -0.41 -5.57 -14.69
CA ALA A 81 -0.49 -4.70 -13.52
C ALA A 81 0.82 -3.92 -13.26
N ASP A 82 1.91 -4.27 -13.95
CA ASP A 82 3.24 -3.64 -13.90
C ASP A 82 3.74 -3.40 -12.46
N ILE A 83 3.49 -4.37 -11.58
CA ILE A 83 4.00 -4.31 -10.20
C ILE A 83 5.48 -4.68 -10.20
N ILE A 84 6.30 -3.79 -9.64
CA ILE A 84 7.75 -3.96 -9.61
C ILE A 84 8.32 -3.80 -8.21
N LEU A 85 9.41 -4.51 -7.96
CA LEU A 85 10.36 -4.24 -6.89
C LEU A 85 11.40 -3.27 -7.45
N ALA A 86 11.15 -1.97 -7.23
CA ALA A 86 11.95 -0.90 -7.80
C ALA A 86 13.24 -0.69 -7.01
N TYR A 87 14.34 -0.47 -7.72
CA TYR A 87 15.65 -0.08 -7.19
C TYR A 87 16.19 1.22 -7.81
N GLU A 88 15.53 1.76 -8.85
CA GLU A 88 15.77 3.11 -9.40
C GLU A 88 14.51 3.97 -9.44
N MET A 89 14.71 5.27 -9.33
CA MET A 89 13.72 6.34 -9.49
C MET A 89 14.32 7.42 -10.39
N ASN A 90 13.68 7.67 -11.53
CA ASN A 90 14.16 8.60 -12.57
C ASN A 90 15.61 8.30 -12.99
N GLU A 91 15.89 7.05 -13.36
CA GLU A 91 17.20 6.59 -13.89
C GLU A 91 18.37 6.72 -12.89
N GLN A 92 18.06 6.97 -11.62
CA GLN A 92 19.04 7.08 -10.54
C GLN A 92 18.67 6.09 -9.43
N PRO A 93 19.65 5.64 -8.61
CA PRO A 93 19.34 4.86 -7.41
C PRO A 93 18.29 5.56 -6.55
N ILE A 94 17.35 4.78 -6.00
CA ILE A 94 16.25 5.35 -5.19
C ILE A 94 16.84 6.17 -4.03
N PRO A 95 16.41 7.42 -3.81
CA PRO A 95 16.84 8.17 -2.63
C PRO A 95 16.33 7.52 -1.33
N ARG A 96 17.04 7.71 -0.21
CA ARG A 96 16.69 7.10 1.08
C ARG A 96 15.23 7.32 1.48
N ASP A 97 14.72 8.54 1.35
CA ASP A 97 13.33 8.88 1.72
C ASP A 97 12.28 8.20 0.84
N HIS A 98 12.68 7.76 -0.35
CA HIS A 98 11.83 7.07 -1.31
C HIS A 98 11.94 5.54 -1.23
N GLY A 99 12.78 4.98 -0.34
CA GLY A 99 12.77 3.55 -0.04
C GLY A 99 14.02 2.77 -0.43
N PHE A 100 15.19 3.41 -0.53
CA PHE A 100 16.45 2.72 -0.81
C PHE A 100 16.69 1.53 0.15
N PRO A 101 17.19 0.36 -0.31
CA PRO A 101 17.58 0.07 -1.70
C PRO A 101 16.43 -0.40 -2.58
N ILE A 102 15.35 -0.95 -2.00
CA ILE A 102 14.25 -1.56 -2.74
C ILE A 102 12.92 -1.09 -2.15
N ARG A 103 11.98 -0.77 -3.03
CA ARG A 103 10.58 -0.54 -2.67
C ARG A 103 9.62 -1.30 -3.58
N VAL A 104 8.39 -1.46 -3.13
CA VAL A 104 7.29 -1.92 -3.98
C VAL A 104 6.67 -0.71 -4.70
N ILE A 105 6.42 -0.87 -6.00
CA ILE A 105 5.58 0.03 -6.80
C ILE A 105 4.36 -0.75 -7.30
N VAL A 106 3.17 -0.28 -6.95
CA VAL A 106 1.87 -0.85 -7.35
C VAL A 106 1.09 0.21 -8.13
N PRO A 107 1.17 0.21 -9.46
CA PRO A 107 0.47 1.18 -10.30
C PRO A 107 -1.05 1.15 -10.10
N GLY A 108 -1.66 2.35 -10.14
CA GLY A 108 -3.11 2.51 -9.97
C GLY A 108 -3.64 2.26 -8.56
N VAL A 109 -2.77 2.07 -7.57
CA VAL A 109 -3.15 1.80 -6.17
C VAL A 109 -2.67 2.94 -5.26
N VAL A 110 -3.37 3.10 -4.14
CA VAL A 110 -3.03 4.07 -3.10
C VAL A 110 -1.58 3.90 -2.61
N GLY A 111 -0.91 5.02 -2.33
CA GLY A 111 0.49 5.06 -1.94
C GLY A 111 0.83 4.19 -0.72
N ALA A 112 -0.13 3.94 0.17
CA ALA A 112 0.04 3.07 1.34
C ALA A 112 0.38 1.61 0.98
N ARG A 113 0.10 1.14 -0.24
CA ARG A 113 0.47 -0.22 -0.68
C ARG A 113 1.85 -0.27 -1.35
N ASN A 114 2.50 0.88 -1.55
CA ASN A 114 3.81 0.99 -2.17
C ASN A 114 4.89 1.00 -1.07
N VAL A 115 5.05 -0.13 -0.38
CA VAL A 115 5.95 -0.29 0.79
C VAL A 115 7.38 0.12 0.44
N LYS A 116 7.94 1.02 1.24
CA LYS A 116 9.33 1.47 1.14
C LYS A 116 10.24 0.59 1.99
N TRP A 117 11.55 0.60 1.68
CA TRP A 117 12.56 -0.13 2.47
C TRP A 117 12.20 -1.60 2.64
N LEU A 118 11.84 -2.26 1.53
CA LEU A 118 11.26 -3.60 1.55
C LEU A 118 12.21 -4.62 2.20
N ALA A 119 11.74 -5.25 3.27
CA ALA A 119 12.46 -6.26 4.02
C ALA A 119 11.96 -7.68 3.70
N LYS A 120 10.65 -7.84 3.53
CA LYS A 120 10.03 -9.17 3.40
C LYS A 120 8.83 -9.17 2.46
N ILE A 121 8.70 -10.25 1.71
CA ILE A 121 7.52 -10.57 0.90
C ILE A 121 6.95 -11.90 1.42
N ILE A 122 5.65 -11.93 1.69
CA ILE A 122 4.96 -13.09 2.27
C ILE A 122 3.77 -13.45 1.37
N VAL A 123 3.72 -14.69 0.89
CA VAL A 123 2.56 -15.22 0.19
C VAL A 123 1.57 -15.77 1.23
N SER A 124 0.33 -15.29 1.23
CA SER A 124 -0.61 -15.54 2.33
C SER A 124 -2.04 -15.73 1.85
N LYS A 125 -2.82 -16.51 2.62
CA LYS A 125 -4.29 -16.64 2.43
C LYS A 125 -5.07 -15.46 3.00
N LYS A 126 -4.41 -14.56 3.75
CA LYS A 126 -5.04 -13.42 4.42
C LYS A 126 -4.33 -12.12 4.05
N GLU A 127 -5.04 -11.01 4.17
CA GLU A 127 -4.43 -9.68 4.13
C GLU A 127 -3.35 -9.50 5.22
N SER A 128 -2.46 -8.54 5.02
CA SER A 128 -1.50 -8.12 6.05
C SER A 128 -2.24 -7.75 7.32
N GLN A 129 -1.77 -8.26 8.46
CA GLN A 129 -2.34 -7.97 9.78
C GLN A 129 -1.85 -6.64 10.36
N SER A 130 -1.06 -5.89 9.59
CA SER A 130 -0.54 -4.60 9.99
C SER A 130 -1.67 -3.59 10.27
N GLN A 131 -1.45 -2.72 11.26
CA GLN A 131 -2.36 -1.63 11.64
C GLN A 131 -2.76 -0.77 10.42
N TRP A 132 -1.81 -0.49 9.51
CA TRP A 132 -2.06 0.32 8.31
C TRP A 132 -2.85 -0.41 7.21
N GLN A 133 -3.03 -1.73 7.30
CA GLN A 133 -3.90 -2.48 6.40
C GLN A 133 -5.28 -2.69 7.04
N GLN A 134 -5.32 -3.05 8.33
CA GLN A 134 -6.55 -3.45 9.02
C GLN A 134 -7.35 -2.25 9.55
N ASN A 135 -6.68 -1.25 10.11
CA ASN A 135 -7.31 -0.19 10.91
C ASN A 135 -7.06 1.23 10.37
N ASP A 136 -6.55 1.34 9.15
CA ASP A 136 -6.31 2.63 8.48
C ASP A 136 -6.56 2.51 6.97
N TYR A 137 -6.55 3.65 6.26
CA TYR A 137 -6.73 3.75 4.82
C TYR A 137 -8.02 3.11 4.31
N LYS A 138 -9.09 3.26 5.09
CA LYS A 138 -10.46 2.80 4.79
C LYS A 138 -11.41 3.98 4.68
N VAL A 139 -12.46 3.81 3.86
CA VAL A 139 -13.50 4.82 3.67
C VAL A 139 -14.77 4.36 4.39
N PHE A 140 -15.36 5.28 5.16
CA PHE A 140 -16.57 5.08 5.93
C PHE A 140 -17.67 6.03 5.47
N SER A 141 -18.89 5.79 5.93
CA SER A 141 -20.00 6.72 5.73
C SER A 141 -19.69 8.07 6.40
N PRO A 142 -20.15 9.21 5.87
CA PRO A 142 -20.01 10.51 6.53
C PRO A 142 -20.59 10.56 7.96
N ASN A 143 -21.53 9.66 8.27
CA ASN A 143 -22.15 9.56 9.60
C ASN A 143 -21.33 8.72 10.60
N THR A 144 -20.24 8.10 10.16
CA THR A 144 -19.35 7.33 11.04
C THR A 144 -18.39 8.26 11.79
N ASP A 145 -18.19 8.03 13.08
CA ASP A 145 -17.27 8.76 13.96
C ASP A 145 -16.49 7.78 14.86
N TRP A 146 -15.56 8.28 15.67
CA TRP A 146 -14.62 7.46 16.44
C TRP A 146 -15.27 6.58 17.52
N ASP A 147 -16.46 6.94 17.97
CA ASP A 147 -17.25 6.19 18.94
C ASP A 147 -18.02 5.01 18.32
N ASN A 148 -18.24 5.04 17.00
CA ASN A 148 -19.08 4.04 16.30
C ASN A 148 -18.38 3.37 15.09
N VAL A 149 -17.09 3.63 14.88
CA VAL A 149 -16.33 3.06 13.76
C VAL A 149 -16.17 1.55 13.89
N ASP A 150 -16.54 0.84 12.82
CA ASP A 150 -16.29 -0.60 12.66
C ASP A 150 -15.39 -0.81 11.44
N PHE A 151 -14.10 -1.09 11.67
CA PHE A 151 -13.10 -1.29 10.63
C PHE A 151 -13.37 -2.52 9.74
N LEU A 152 -14.26 -3.42 10.13
CA LEU A 152 -14.71 -4.55 9.31
C LEU A 152 -15.84 -4.15 8.35
N ARG A 153 -16.59 -3.07 8.64
CA ARG A 153 -17.71 -2.56 7.83
C ARG A 153 -17.34 -1.28 7.07
N HIS A 154 -16.26 -1.33 6.32
CA HIS A 154 -15.84 -0.21 5.47
C HIS A 154 -16.36 -0.33 4.02
N LEU A 155 -16.53 0.80 3.33
CA LEU A 155 -17.21 0.88 2.04
C LEU A 155 -16.41 0.29 0.85
N LEU A 156 -15.12 0.00 1.03
CA LEU A 156 -14.23 -0.33 -0.10
C LEU A 156 -14.35 -1.77 -0.63
N TYR A 157 -14.93 -2.72 0.11
CA TYR A 157 -14.95 -4.12 -0.33
C TYR A 157 -16.24 -4.58 -1.03
N LYS A 158 -17.24 -3.71 -1.24
CA LYS A 158 -18.50 -4.10 -1.91
C LYS A 158 -18.73 -3.50 -3.31
N LYS A 159 -17.87 -2.61 -3.83
CA LYS A 159 -18.17 -1.86 -5.08
C LYS A 159 -17.02 -1.62 -6.07
N CYS A 160 -15.81 -2.11 -5.84
CA CYS A 160 -14.66 -1.85 -6.75
C CYS A 160 -13.92 -3.11 -7.25
N LEU A 161 -14.66 -4.21 -7.47
CA LEU A 161 -14.29 -5.29 -8.38
C LEU A 161 -15.50 -5.57 -9.28
#